data_AF-A0A519ESV9-F1
#
_entry.id   AF-A0A519ESV9-F1
#
_cell.length_a   1.000
_cell.length_b   1.000
_cell.length_c   1.000
_cell.angle_alpha   90.00
_cell.angle_beta   90.00
_cell.angle_gamma   90.00
#
_symmetry.space_group_name_H-M   'P 1'
#
loop_
_entity.id
_entity.type
_entity.pdbx_description
1 polymer ?
#
loop_
_entity_poly.entity_id
_entity_poly.type
_entity_poly.pdbx_seq_one_letter_code
_entity_poly.pdbx_strand_id
1 'polypeptide(L)'
;MLEVRLLHCPSNSRCCRPLINNWFAIQTVAAGESMGRQGHETGQRLCARVAELLAFCCVGALAGCVTHRSDDFGERPVFPSAQNATRPEGSFPNRDFLAQVEPGLRKSHLLQWFGPPHFSEGLLGVREWDYIFHFHSGGGITTCRYKVVFDRAYVAQSFHWQPKVCGDWLTVKVPAQARGQAAP
;
A
#
# COMPACT_ATOMS: atom_id res chain seq x y z
N MET A 1 34.92 25.95 23.40
CA MET A 1 35.12 25.83 21.94
C MET A 1 33.96 25.04 21.37
N LEU A 2 32.96 25.75 20.85
CA LEU A 2 31.84 25.25 20.05
C LEU A 2 31.54 26.40 19.07
N GLU A 3 31.95 26.28 17.81
CA GLU A 3 31.58 27.25 16.77
C GLU A 3 30.32 26.76 16.07
N VAL A 4 29.22 27.46 16.31
CA VAL A 4 27.96 27.35 15.55
C VAL A 4 28.06 28.35 14.39
N ARG A 5 28.38 27.89 13.18
CA ARG A 5 28.31 28.72 11.97
C ARG A 5 26.86 28.79 11.48
N LEU A 6 26.21 29.90 11.80
CA LEU A 6 24.94 30.34 11.20
C LEU A 6 25.20 30.81 9.76
N LEU A 7 24.69 30.06 8.78
CA LEU A 7 24.63 30.53 7.39
C LEU A 7 23.50 31.56 7.26
N HIS A 8 23.90 32.81 7.11
CA HIS A 8 23.05 33.93 6.72
C HIS A 8 22.60 33.75 5.26
N CYS A 9 21.28 33.86 5.02
CA CYS A 9 20.71 33.99 3.68
C CYS A 9 20.46 35.49 3.41
N PRO A 10 21.09 36.11 2.39
CA PRO A 10 20.89 37.52 2.11
C PRO A 10 19.56 37.74 1.38
N SER A 11 18.86 38.78 1.82
CA SER A 11 17.69 39.37 1.18
C SER A 11 17.97 39.70 -0.30
N ASN A 12 17.00 39.36 -1.14
CA ASN A 12 16.82 39.88 -2.50
C ASN A 12 17.72 39.33 -3.62
N SER A 13 17.28 38.26 -4.27
CA SER A 13 17.69 37.89 -5.64
C SER A 13 16.69 36.91 -6.27
N ARG A 14 15.75 37.43 -7.08
CA ARG A 14 14.90 36.63 -7.98
C ARG A 14 15.65 36.41 -9.31
N CYS A 15 16.12 35.20 -9.55
CA CYS A 15 16.49 34.66 -10.86
C CYS A 15 15.98 33.20 -10.84
N CYS A 16 15.21 32.63 -11.76
CA CYS A 16 15.15 32.79 -13.21
C CYS A 16 13.71 32.64 -13.73
N ARG A 17 13.46 33.36 -14.82
CA ARG A 17 12.27 33.44 -15.66
C ARG A 17 12.42 32.40 -16.79
N PRO A 18 11.41 31.61 -17.16
CA PRO A 18 11.41 30.94 -18.46
C PRO A 18 10.87 31.87 -19.55
N LEU A 19 11.46 31.71 -20.71
CA LEU A 19 11.41 32.56 -21.89
C LEU A 19 10.07 32.47 -22.63
N ILE A 20 9.53 33.63 -22.94
CA ILE A 20 8.43 33.86 -23.87
C ILE A 20 9.09 34.06 -25.24
N ASN A 21 8.91 33.13 -26.17
CA ASN A 21 9.31 33.33 -27.57
C ASN A 21 8.13 33.90 -28.35
N ASN A 22 8.33 35.14 -28.77
CA ASN A 22 7.45 35.96 -29.58
C ASN A 22 7.77 35.71 -31.06
N TRP A 23 6.81 35.18 -31.83
CA TRP A 23 6.88 35.14 -33.29
C TRP A 23 6.15 36.38 -33.81
N PHE A 24 6.91 37.37 -34.28
CA PHE A 24 6.47 38.56 -35.01
C PHE A 24 5.45 38.20 -36.12
N ALA A 25 4.38 38.98 -36.32
CA ALA A 25 4.23 40.00 -37.38
C ALA A 25 2.88 39.73 -38.08
N ILE A 26 2.09 40.62 -38.70
CA ILE A 26 2.14 42.05 -39.06
C ILE A 26 0.72 42.39 -39.59
N GLN A 27 0.36 43.68 -39.53
CA GLN A 27 -0.64 44.42 -40.33
C GLN A 27 -2.15 44.40 -40.05
N THR A 28 -2.60 45.62 -39.72
CA THR A 28 -3.88 46.30 -39.96
C THR A 28 -4.46 46.19 -41.36
N VAL A 29 -5.78 45.98 -41.47
CA VAL A 29 -6.68 46.66 -42.43
C VAL A 29 -8.04 46.89 -41.74
N ALA A 30 -8.55 48.11 -41.86
CA ALA A 30 -9.84 48.56 -41.37
C ALA A 30 -10.95 48.37 -42.43
N ALA A 31 -12.19 48.55 -41.98
CA ALA A 31 -13.45 48.75 -42.71
C ALA A 31 -14.31 47.50 -42.99
N GLY A 32 -15.61 47.65 -42.72
CA GLY A 32 -16.65 46.79 -43.27
C GLY A 32 -17.78 46.43 -42.30
N GLU A 33 -18.75 47.33 -42.17
CA GLU A 33 -20.19 47.12 -41.94
C GLU A 33 -20.75 45.75 -41.48
N SER A 34 -21.57 45.86 -40.43
CA SER A 34 -22.97 45.40 -40.37
C SER A 34 -23.31 43.91 -40.46
N MET A 35 -24.31 43.54 -39.66
CA MET A 35 -25.15 42.34 -39.75
C MET A 35 -24.61 41.04 -39.09
N GLY A 36 -25.33 40.55 -38.07
CA GLY A 36 -25.36 39.12 -37.74
C GLY A 36 -24.84 38.65 -36.37
N ARG A 37 -24.84 39.50 -35.33
CA ARG A 37 -24.55 39.10 -33.94
C ARG A 37 -25.78 38.37 -33.35
N GLN A 38 -25.89 37.04 -33.46
CA GLN A 38 -26.70 36.22 -32.52
C GLN A 38 -26.64 34.68 -32.66
N GLY A 39 -26.04 34.09 -33.72
CA GLY A 39 -26.13 32.63 -33.94
C GLY A 39 -24.94 31.76 -33.55
N HIS A 40 -23.75 32.32 -33.31
CA HIS A 40 -22.50 31.55 -33.27
C HIS A 40 -21.90 31.34 -31.86
N GLU A 41 -22.36 32.08 -30.85
CA GLU A 41 -21.76 32.03 -29.49
C GLU A 41 -22.26 30.85 -28.64
N THR A 42 -23.40 30.25 -28.97
CA THR A 42 -23.99 29.14 -28.22
C THR A 42 -23.28 27.81 -28.48
N GLY A 43 -22.80 27.55 -29.71
CA GLY A 43 -22.11 26.30 -30.07
C GLY A 43 -20.69 26.20 -29.47
N GLN A 44 -19.91 27.29 -29.53
CA GLN A 44 -18.54 27.31 -28.99
C GLN A 44 -18.50 27.20 -27.46
N ARG A 45 -19.49 27.77 -26.76
CA ARG A 45 -19.59 27.66 -25.30
C ARG A 45 -19.99 26.26 -24.83
N LEU A 46 -20.79 25.52 -25.61
CA LEU A 46 -21.12 24.14 -25.30
C LEU A 46 -19.89 23.21 -25.47
N CYS A 47 -19.12 23.36 -26.55
CA CYS A 47 -17.94 22.53 -26.79
C CYS A 47 -16.83 22.74 -25.74
N ALA A 48 -16.61 23.99 -25.30
CA ALA A 48 -15.63 24.30 -24.25
C ALA A 48 -16.02 23.69 -22.89
N ARG A 49 -17.31 23.71 -22.53
CA ARG A 49 -17.82 23.10 -21.29
C ARG A 49 -17.78 21.57 -21.32
N VAL A 50 -18.02 20.96 -22.48
CA VAL A 50 -17.91 19.50 -22.67
C VAL A 50 -16.45 19.03 -22.58
N ALA A 51 -15.50 19.81 -23.11
CA ALA A 51 -14.07 19.51 -22.97
C ALA A 51 -13.56 19.65 -21.52
N GLU A 52 -14.03 20.66 -20.77
CA GLU A 52 -13.74 20.79 -19.33
C GLU A 52 -14.33 19.62 -18.51
N LEU A 53 -15.55 19.18 -18.82
CA LEU A 53 -16.19 18.05 -18.13
C LEU A 53 -15.50 16.71 -18.41
N LEU A 54 -15.00 16.47 -19.63
CA LEU A 54 -14.27 15.25 -19.98
C LEU A 54 -12.86 15.21 -19.36
N ALA A 55 -12.18 16.36 -19.23
CA ALA A 55 -10.88 16.44 -18.56
C ALA A 55 -10.98 16.18 -17.05
N PHE A 56 -12.12 16.50 -16.42
CA PHE A 56 -12.36 16.24 -15.00
C PHE A 56 -12.65 14.76 -14.68
N CYS A 57 -13.09 13.95 -15.65
CA CYS A 57 -13.35 12.51 -15.43
C CYS A 57 -12.07 11.66 -15.32
N CYS A 58 -10.95 12.07 -15.93
CA CYS A 58 -9.73 11.25 -15.94
C CYS A 58 -8.85 11.43 -14.69
N VAL A 59 -9.01 12.52 -13.93
CA VAL A 59 -8.17 12.81 -12.75
C VAL A 59 -8.76 12.24 -11.44
N GLY A 60 -10.06 11.92 -11.41
CA GLY A 60 -10.76 11.46 -10.20
C GLY A 60 -10.70 9.96 -9.89
N ALA A 61 -10.13 9.12 -10.77
CA ALA A 61 -10.25 7.66 -10.67
C ALA A 61 -9.22 6.97 -9.76
N LEU A 62 -8.40 7.71 -9.01
CA LEU A 62 -7.44 7.15 -8.05
C LEU A 62 -7.85 7.39 -6.58
N ALA A 63 -9.14 7.44 -6.29
CA ALA A 63 -9.64 7.17 -4.94
C ALA A 63 -9.49 5.67 -4.65
N GLY A 64 -8.24 5.19 -4.55
CA GLY A 64 -7.97 3.86 -4.03
C GLY A 64 -8.51 3.80 -2.59
N CYS A 65 -9.38 2.84 -2.30
CA CYS A 65 -9.72 2.50 -0.94
C CYS A 65 -8.42 2.16 -0.21
N VAL A 66 -7.93 3.07 0.65
CA VAL A 66 -6.77 2.83 1.48
C VAL A 66 -7.17 1.74 2.47
N THR A 67 -6.71 0.52 2.23
CA THR A 67 -6.78 -0.56 3.21
C THR A 67 -5.91 -0.15 4.40
N HIS A 68 -6.47 -0.23 5.59
CA HIS A 68 -5.88 0.20 6.86
C HIS A 68 -4.46 -0.40 7.02
N ARG A 69 -3.42 0.43 6.87
CA ARG A 69 -2.02 0.06 7.05
C ARG A 69 -1.58 0.41 8.46
N SER A 70 -0.67 -0.35 9.05
CA SER A 70 0.06 0.11 10.23
C SER A 70 1.09 1.15 9.79
N ASP A 71 0.85 2.39 10.19
CA ASP A 71 1.71 3.53 9.84
C ASP A 71 3.03 3.51 10.62
N ASP A 72 3.07 2.69 11.67
CA ASP A 72 4.22 2.42 12.51
C ASP A 72 4.48 0.91 12.51
N PHE A 73 5.75 0.51 12.37
CA PHE A 73 6.21 -0.88 12.58
C PHE A 73 6.08 -1.32 14.06
N GLY A 74 5.18 -0.69 14.82
CA GLY A 74 5.09 -0.71 16.27
C GLY A 74 4.28 -1.86 16.86
N GLU A 75 4.33 -1.91 18.18
CA GLU A 75 3.89 -2.97 19.10
C GLU A 75 2.40 -3.39 19.03
N ARG A 76 1.57 -2.64 18.28
CA ARG A 76 0.11 -2.86 18.19
C ARG A 76 -0.34 -2.96 16.73
N PRO A 77 -0.06 -4.09 16.05
CA PRO A 77 -0.52 -4.35 14.69
C PRO A 77 -2.05 -4.30 14.62
N VAL A 78 -2.58 -3.65 13.58
CA VAL A 78 -4.02 -3.68 13.29
C VAL A 78 -4.31 -4.82 12.33
N PHE A 79 -5.16 -5.76 12.74
CA PHE A 79 -5.59 -6.87 11.91
C PHE A 79 -6.90 -6.50 11.19
N PRO A 80 -7.03 -6.77 9.87
CA PRO A 80 -8.27 -6.54 9.15
C PRO A 80 -9.39 -7.46 9.64
N SER A 81 -10.64 -7.00 9.55
CA SER A 81 -11.81 -7.84 9.86
C SER A 81 -11.78 -9.14 9.05
N ALA A 82 -12.08 -10.27 9.69
CA ALA A 82 -12.10 -11.59 9.03
C ALA A 82 -13.07 -11.64 7.84
N GLN A 83 -14.12 -10.81 7.83
CA GLN A 83 -15.09 -10.73 6.74
C GLN A 83 -14.48 -10.15 5.44
N ASN A 84 -13.36 -9.44 5.55
CA ASN A 84 -12.65 -8.85 4.40
C ASN A 84 -11.58 -9.80 3.84
N ALA A 85 -11.53 -11.04 4.33
CA ALA A 85 -10.59 -12.04 3.81
C ALA A 85 -10.97 -12.44 2.38
N THR A 86 -9.98 -12.48 1.50
CA THR A 86 -10.14 -13.08 0.17
C THR A 86 -10.14 -14.60 0.24
N ARG A 87 -9.58 -15.16 1.33
CA ARG A 87 -9.63 -16.59 1.70
C ARG A 87 -10.10 -16.74 3.15
N PRO A 88 -11.42 -16.63 3.40
CA PRO A 88 -11.97 -16.70 4.77
C PRO A 88 -11.84 -18.08 5.40
N GLU A 89 -11.70 -19.13 4.61
CA GLU A 89 -11.49 -20.52 5.06
C GLU A 89 -10.15 -20.75 5.76
N GLY A 90 -9.20 -19.83 5.61
CA GLY A 90 -7.88 -19.94 6.22
C GLY A 90 -7.06 -21.13 5.72
N SER A 91 -6.04 -21.50 6.49
CA SER A 91 -5.22 -22.68 6.19
C SER A 91 -4.64 -23.31 7.45
N PHE A 92 -4.22 -24.57 7.36
CA PHE A 92 -3.46 -25.25 8.40
C PHE A 92 -1.97 -25.17 8.03
N PRO A 93 -1.19 -24.26 8.63
CA PRO A 93 0.20 -24.05 8.23
C PRO A 93 1.11 -25.18 8.72
N ASN A 94 2.23 -25.37 8.02
CA ASN A 94 3.31 -26.22 8.54
C ASN A 94 3.99 -25.51 9.74
N ARG A 95 3.92 -26.15 10.92
CA ARG A 95 4.48 -25.61 12.16
C ARG A 95 6.00 -25.52 12.13
N ASP A 96 6.68 -26.41 11.40
CA ASP A 96 8.14 -26.42 11.28
C ASP A 96 8.62 -25.21 10.47
N PHE A 97 7.88 -24.79 9.44
CA PHE A 97 8.18 -23.55 8.70
C PHE A 97 7.89 -22.32 9.56
N LEU A 98 6.77 -22.30 10.29
CA LEU A 98 6.45 -21.20 11.20
C LEU A 98 7.49 -21.01 12.31
N ALA A 99 8.03 -22.10 12.86
CA ALA A 99 9.07 -22.06 13.89
C ALA A 99 10.42 -21.53 13.36
N GLN A 100 10.63 -21.54 12.04
CA GLN A 100 11.82 -20.99 11.38
C GLN A 100 11.66 -19.54 10.93
N VAL A 101 10.48 -18.93 11.12
CA VAL A 101 10.27 -17.54 10.70
C VAL A 101 11.00 -16.58 11.64
N GLU A 102 11.92 -15.82 11.07
CA GLU A 102 12.71 -14.79 11.77
C GLU A 102 12.92 -13.55 10.88
N PRO A 103 13.34 -12.41 11.46
CA PRO A 103 13.66 -11.22 10.68
C PRO A 103 14.76 -11.51 9.66
N GLY A 104 14.67 -10.92 8.47
CA GLY A 104 15.63 -11.15 7.38
C GLY A 104 15.10 -12.05 6.25
N LEU A 105 14.00 -12.78 6.46
CA LEU A 105 13.37 -13.57 5.41
C LEU A 105 12.74 -12.69 4.32
N ARG A 106 12.96 -13.04 3.05
CA ARG A 106 12.34 -12.34 1.92
C ARG A 106 10.89 -12.78 1.72
N LYS A 107 10.06 -11.86 1.22
CA LYS A 107 8.66 -12.10 0.86
C LYS A 107 8.44 -13.33 -0.04
N SER A 108 9.35 -13.60 -0.98
CA SER A 108 9.31 -14.79 -1.84
C SER A 108 9.41 -16.11 -1.09
N HIS A 109 10.17 -16.14 0.00
CA HIS A 109 10.35 -17.34 0.81
C HIS A 109 9.08 -17.65 1.62
N LEU A 110 8.49 -16.63 2.23
CA LEU A 110 7.20 -16.78 2.92
C LEU A 110 6.08 -17.15 1.97
N LEU A 111 6.11 -16.67 0.71
CA LEU A 111 5.19 -17.10 -0.34
C LEU A 111 5.32 -18.60 -0.63
N GLN A 112 6.55 -19.13 -0.66
CA GLN A 112 6.80 -20.55 -0.87
C GLN A 112 6.28 -21.41 0.29
N TRP A 113 6.39 -20.93 1.52
CA TRP A 113 5.99 -21.69 2.72
C TRP A 113 4.50 -21.60 3.05
N PHE A 114 3.90 -20.43 2.91
CA PHE A 114 2.53 -20.17 3.36
C PHE A 114 1.57 -19.81 2.22
N GLY A 115 2.09 -19.65 1.01
CA GLY A 115 1.32 -19.15 -0.12
C GLY A 115 1.03 -17.64 0.00
N PRO A 116 0.13 -17.12 -0.86
CA PRO A 116 -0.26 -15.72 -0.81
C PRO A 116 -0.91 -15.36 0.54
N PRO A 117 -1.07 -14.08 0.91
CA PRO A 117 -1.84 -13.68 2.09
C PRO A 117 -3.34 -14.01 1.94
N HIS A 118 -4.08 -14.02 3.05
CA HIS A 118 -5.53 -14.30 3.06
C HIS A 118 -6.38 -13.03 2.96
N PHE A 119 -5.74 -11.86 2.90
CA PHE A 119 -6.37 -10.54 2.80
C PHE A 119 -5.84 -9.78 1.59
N SER A 120 -6.70 -8.92 1.03
CA SER A 120 -6.29 -7.96 0.00
C SER A 120 -5.78 -6.69 0.68
N GLU A 121 -4.50 -6.38 0.48
CA GLU A 121 -3.85 -5.20 1.05
C GLU A 121 -3.45 -4.16 -0.02
N GLY A 122 -4.01 -4.32 -1.23
CA GLY A 122 -3.78 -3.45 -2.37
C GLY A 122 -2.91 -4.06 -3.47
N LEU A 123 -2.72 -3.29 -4.56
CA LEU A 123 -2.04 -3.74 -5.78
C LEU A 123 -0.56 -3.37 -5.84
N LEU A 124 -0.12 -2.34 -5.10
CA LEU A 124 1.25 -1.79 -5.19
C LEU A 124 1.83 -1.51 -3.79
N GLY A 125 3.09 -1.90 -3.57
CA GLY A 125 3.83 -1.53 -2.36
C GLY A 125 3.32 -2.17 -1.05
N VAL A 126 2.65 -3.32 -1.15
CA VAL A 126 2.11 -4.08 -0.01
C VAL A 126 3.24 -4.58 0.89
N ARG A 127 3.22 -4.12 2.14
CA ARG A 127 4.27 -4.35 3.14
C ARG A 127 3.76 -5.02 4.41
N GLU A 128 2.49 -5.31 4.50
CA GLU A 128 1.96 -6.23 5.49
C GLU A 128 1.44 -7.45 4.74
N TRP A 129 1.43 -8.60 5.41
CA TRP A 129 0.72 -9.77 4.95
C TRP A 129 -0.01 -10.38 6.14
N ASP A 130 -1.33 -10.37 6.05
CA ASP A 130 -2.22 -11.03 7.01
C ASP A 130 -2.64 -12.44 6.55
N TYR A 131 -2.65 -13.37 7.51
CA TYR A 131 -3.06 -14.76 7.36
C TYR A 131 -4.09 -15.15 8.43
N ILE A 132 -4.91 -16.13 8.08
CA ILE A 132 -5.80 -16.87 9.00
C ILE A 132 -5.29 -18.30 9.06
N PHE A 133 -4.74 -18.69 10.20
CA PHE A 133 -4.20 -20.03 10.42
C PHE A 133 -5.03 -20.81 11.43
N HIS A 134 -5.15 -22.11 11.19
CA HIS A 134 -5.82 -23.04 12.08
C HIS A 134 -4.82 -24.02 12.68
N PHE A 135 -4.96 -24.27 13.97
CA PHE A 135 -4.16 -25.26 14.70
C PHE A 135 -5.07 -26.22 15.45
N HIS A 136 -4.63 -27.47 15.55
CA HIS A 136 -5.24 -28.42 16.48
C HIS A 136 -4.68 -28.17 17.88
N SER A 137 -5.53 -27.73 18.80
CA SER A 137 -5.15 -27.43 20.18
C SER A 137 -6.34 -27.59 21.14
N GLY A 138 -6.08 -28.02 22.37
CA GLY A 138 -7.11 -28.13 23.41
C GLY A 138 -8.28 -29.05 23.05
N GLY A 139 -8.07 -30.06 22.20
CA GLY A 139 -9.12 -30.98 21.75
C GLY A 139 -9.98 -30.47 20.58
N GLY A 140 -9.64 -29.32 19.98
CA GLY A 140 -10.38 -28.75 18.85
C GLY A 140 -9.50 -27.98 17.88
N ILE A 141 -10.14 -27.14 17.06
CA ILE A 141 -9.47 -26.21 16.14
C ILE A 141 -9.46 -24.83 16.78
N THR A 142 -8.27 -24.22 16.89
CA THR A 142 -8.12 -22.81 17.25
C THR A 142 -7.68 -22.01 16.03
N THR A 143 -8.38 -20.90 15.79
CA THR A 143 -8.08 -19.95 14.71
C THR A 143 -7.20 -18.83 15.23
N CYS A 144 -6.10 -18.60 14.55
CA CYS A 144 -5.09 -17.60 14.85
C CYS A 144 -4.92 -16.67 13.65
N ARG A 145 -4.81 -15.37 13.93
CA ARG A 145 -4.40 -14.36 12.97
C ARG A 145 -2.89 -14.20 13.05
N TYR A 146 -2.25 -14.16 11.89
CA TYR A 146 -0.81 -13.99 11.79
C TYR A 146 -0.50 -12.87 10.81
N LYS A 147 0.33 -11.90 11.23
CA LYS A 147 0.75 -10.79 10.38
C LYS A 147 2.27 -10.76 10.26
N VAL A 148 2.74 -10.58 9.04
CA VAL A 148 4.14 -10.31 8.73
C VAL A 148 4.27 -8.87 8.23
N VAL A 149 5.19 -8.10 8.80
CA VAL A 149 5.50 -6.74 8.34
C VAL A 149 6.85 -6.73 7.65
N PHE A 150 6.90 -6.11 6.47
CA PHE A 150 8.07 -6.03 5.60
C PHE A 150 8.59 -4.60 5.50
N ASP A 151 9.90 -4.45 5.36
CA ASP A 151 10.52 -3.18 5.02
C ASP A 151 10.33 -2.81 3.53
N ARG A 152 10.97 -1.71 3.11
CA ARG A 152 10.95 -1.23 1.72
C ARG A 152 11.61 -2.19 0.72
N ALA A 153 12.49 -3.07 1.20
CA ALA A 153 13.19 -4.08 0.39
C ALA A 153 12.45 -5.44 0.38
N TYR A 154 11.24 -5.50 0.94
CA TYR A 154 10.44 -6.72 1.10
C TYR A 154 11.13 -7.81 1.93
N VAL A 155 11.88 -7.37 2.94
CA VAL A 155 12.48 -8.22 3.97
C VAL A 155 11.59 -8.15 5.21
N ALA A 156 11.26 -9.32 5.78
CA ALA A 156 10.42 -9.44 6.95
C ALA A 156 11.14 -8.86 8.18
N GLN A 157 10.42 -8.06 8.97
CA GLN A 157 10.96 -7.31 10.11
C GLN A 157 10.26 -7.71 11.42
N SER A 158 8.93 -7.78 11.42
CA SER A 158 8.17 -8.10 12.62
C SER A 158 7.01 -9.06 12.32
N PHE A 159 6.64 -9.82 13.35
CA PHE A 159 5.68 -10.91 13.28
C PHE A 159 4.73 -10.81 14.44
N HIS A 160 3.44 -10.90 14.13
CA HIS A 160 2.41 -10.64 15.12
C HIS A 160 1.34 -11.70 15.12
N TRP A 161 0.85 -12.02 16.31
CA TRP A 161 -0.15 -13.05 16.55
C TRP A 161 -1.36 -12.47 17.26
N GLN A 162 -2.55 -12.85 16.80
CA GLN A 162 -3.80 -12.59 17.52
C GLN A 162 -4.68 -13.85 17.52
N PRO A 163 -5.03 -14.41 18.70
CA PRO A 163 -4.55 -14.02 20.03
C PRO A 163 -3.04 -14.29 20.19
N LYS A 164 -2.38 -13.54 21.09
CA LYS A 164 -0.92 -13.61 21.28
C LYS A 164 -0.43 -15.04 21.60
N VAL A 165 -1.23 -15.80 22.35
CA VAL A 165 -0.94 -17.19 22.76
C VAL A 165 -0.61 -18.12 21.59
N CYS A 166 -1.11 -17.85 20.38
CA CYS A 166 -0.81 -18.66 19.20
C CYS A 166 0.68 -18.66 18.85
N GLY A 167 1.38 -17.52 19.03
CA GLY A 167 2.81 -17.42 18.79
C GLY A 167 3.63 -18.19 19.82
N ASP A 168 3.14 -18.26 21.05
CA ASP A 168 3.81 -18.95 22.16
C ASP A 168 3.83 -20.49 21.97
N TRP A 169 2.99 -21.04 21.07
CA TRP A 169 3.02 -22.46 20.75
C TRP A 169 4.18 -22.89 19.85
N LEU A 170 4.82 -21.94 19.17
CA LEU A 170 5.94 -22.21 18.25
C LEU A 170 7.30 -22.22 18.96
N THR A 171 7.39 -21.58 20.12
CA THR A 171 8.59 -21.59 20.97
C THR A 171 8.74 -22.90 21.77
N VAL A 172 7.70 -23.73 21.81
CA VAL A 172 7.77 -25.08 22.39
C VAL A 172 8.48 -26.01 21.41
N LYS A 173 9.80 -26.16 21.56
CA LYS A 173 10.54 -27.27 20.97
C LYS A 173 9.97 -28.57 21.54
N VAL A 174 9.11 -29.25 20.78
CA VAL A 174 8.69 -30.61 21.13
C VAL A 174 9.95 -31.47 21.11
N PRO A 175 10.37 -32.10 22.23
CA PRO A 175 11.51 -32.99 22.21
C PRO A 175 11.22 -34.14 21.25
N ALA A 176 12.19 -34.45 20.38
CA ALA A 176 12.07 -35.40 19.27
C ALA A 176 11.66 -36.84 19.65
N GLN A 177 11.42 -37.12 20.94
CA GLN A 177 11.15 -38.47 21.46
C GLN A 177 9.70 -38.95 21.31
N ALA A 178 8.74 -38.10 20.91
CA ALA A 178 7.34 -38.52 20.78
C ALA A 178 6.99 -39.25 19.46
N ARG A 179 7.92 -39.36 18.50
CA ARG A 179 7.68 -40.04 17.20
C ARG A 179 8.13 -41.51 17.17
N GLY A 180 8.63 -42.06 18.28
CA GLY A 180 9.27 -43.39 18.31
C GLY A 180 8.48 -44.50 18.99
N GLN A 181 7.23 -44.29 19.39
CA GLN A 181 6.46 -45.30 20.13
C GLN A 181 5.02 -45.39 19.62
N ALA A 182 4.84 -46.07 18.48
CA ALA A 182 3.60 -46.75 18.13
C ALA A 182 3.82 -47.63 16.89
N ALA A 183 4.13 -48.91 17.10
CA ALA A 183 3.44 -50.03 16.45
C ALA A 183 3.93 -51.36 17.05
N PRO A 184 3.03 -52.30 17.37
CA PRO A 184 3.35 -53.67 17.81
C PRO A 184 3.94 -54.53 16.69
#